data_AF-A0A7S3C302-F1
#
_entry.id   AF-A0A7S3C302-F1
#
_cell.length_a   1.000
_cell.length_b   1.000
_cell.length_c   1.000
_cell.angle_alpha   90.00
_cell.angle_beta   90.00
_cell.angle_gamma   90.00
#
_symmetry.space_group_name_H-M   'P 1'
#
loop_
_entity.id
_entity.type
_entity.pdbx_description
1 polymer ?
#
loop_
_entity_poly.entity_id
_entity_poly.type
_entity_poly.pdbx_seq_one_letter_code
_entity_poly.pdbx_strand_id
1 'polypeptide(L)'
;GRLRLQLPPPPPGGLPEWLKAVTDADRRVVFLDTTPLGEKAFEQDKSEKVAGEKGRGERLNTTEVAVVASSLHHLRAAGLERGEAVVITPYRAQEEAIAQRLVADGSNGFAEVITVDKSQGRDCACVVVSFV
;
A
#
# COMPACT_ATOMS: atom_id res chain seq x y z
N GLY A 1 17.43 4.85 48.00
CA GLY A 1 17.50 4.07 46.74
C GLY A 1 16.28 4.37 45.92
N ARG A 2 16.45 4.80 44.66
CA ARG A 2 15.33 5.11 43.75
C ARG A 2 14.98 3.83 42.98
N LEU A 3 13.78 3.29 43.18
CA LEU A 3 13.27 2.18 42.39
C LEU A 3 12.99 2.69 40.96
N ARG A 4 13.76 2.18 39.99
CA ARG A 4 13.49 2.37 38.55
C ARG A 4 12.37 1.40 38.17
N LEU A 5 11.22 1.93 37.74
CA LEU A 5 10.23 1.17 36.99
C LEU A 5 10.84 0.86 35.62
N GLN A 6 11.31 -0.37 35.43
CA GLN A 6 11.58 -0.88 34.09
C GLN A 6 10.27 -1.42 33.53
N LEU A 7 9.81 -0.82 32.43
CA LEU A 7 8.76 -1.43 31.62
C LEU A 7 9.29 -2.76 31.08
N PRO A 8 8.48 -3.83 31.10
CA PRO A 8 8.89 -5.10 30.50
C PRO A 8 9.20 -4.87 29.02
N PRO A 9 10.20 -5.56 28.45
CA PRO A 9 10.46 -5.48 27.02
C PRO A 9 9.18 -5.88 26.26
N PRO A 10 8.81 -5.16 25.19
CA PRO A 10 7.65 -5.53 24.38
C PRO A 10 7.82 -6.98 23.91
N PRO A 11 6.75 -7.78 23.88
CA PRO A 11 6.83 -9.18 23.49
C PRO A 11 7.44 -9.33 22.09
N PRO A 12 8.23 -10.39 21.82
CA PRO A 12 8.72 -10.65 20.48
C PRO A 12 7.53 -11.00 19.58
N GLY A 13 7.24 -10.13 18.61
CA GLY A 13 6.05 -10.24 17.76
C GLY A 13 5.27 -8.94 17.54
N GLY A 14 5.90 -7.77 17.75
CA GLY A 14 5.30 -6.48 17.40
C GLY A 14 5.30 -6.24 15.89
N LEU A 15 4.42 -5.34 15.43
CA LEU A 15 4.43 -4.86 14.04
C LEU A 15 5.83 -4.33 13.66
N PRO A 16 6.31 -4.61 12.43
CA PRO A 16 7.47 -3.93 11.86
C PRO A 16 7.36 -2.41 12.00
N GLU A 17 8.49 -1.71 12.17
CA GLU A 17 8.49 -0.25 12.40
C GLU A 17 7.75 0.53 11.30
N TRP A 18 7.90 0.11 10.04
CA TRP A 18 7.21 0.75 8.93
C TRP A 18 5.68 0.57 9.01
N LEU A 19 5.18 -0.57 9.51
CA LEU A 19 3.74 -0.77 9.73
C LEU A 19 3.23 0.02 10.93
N LYS A 20 4.03 0.14 11.99
CA LYS A 20 3.70 1.03 13.12
C LYS A 20 3.55 2.47 12.63
N ALA A 21 4.43 2.93 11.74
CA ALA A 21 4.33 4.26 11.16
C ALA A 21 3.05 4.44 10.32
N VAL A 22 2.67 3.42 9.53
CA VAL A 22 1.44 3.43 8.72
C VAL A 22 0.17 3.47 9.58
N THR A 23 0.12 2.76 10.70
CA THR A 23 -1.07 2.69 11.55
C THR A 23 -1.08 3.72 12.68
N ASP A 24 -0.12 4.63 12.73
CA ASP A 24 -0.06 5.71 13.72
C ASP A 24 -1.01 6.85 13.29
N ALA A 25 -2.13 7.00 14.01
CA ALA A 25 -3.17 7.99 13.69
C ALA A 25 -2.69 9.45 13.79
N ASP A 26 -1.59 9.70 14.52
CA ASP A 26 -1.00 11.03 14.63
C ASP A 26 -0.05 11.33 13.45
N ARG A 27 0.34 10.30 12.67
CA ARG A 27 1.12 10.45 11.43
C ARG A 27 0.21 10.54 10.22
N ARG A 28 -0.15 11.78 9.86
CA ARG A 28 -1.04 12.05 8.72
C ARG A 28 -0.42 11.77 7.35
N VAL A 29 0.91 11.79 7.24
CA VAL A 29 1.63 11.53 5.99
C VAL A 29 2.79 10.58 6.28
N VAL A 30 2.84 9.48 5.54
CA VAL A 30 3.88 8.46 5.64
C VAL A 30 4.40 8.16 4.24
N PHE A 31 5.71 8.21 4.05
CA PHE A 31 6.38 7.78 2.83
C PHE A 31 7.13 6.49 3.10
N LEU A 32 6.78 5.42 2.39
CA LEU A 32 7.45 4.12 2.50
C LEU A 32 8.47 3.99 1.38
N ASP A 33 9.75 4.18 1.70
CA ASP A 33 10.84 4.00 0.76
C ASP A 33 11.15 2.50 0.58
N THR A 34 10.92 2.00 -0.63
CA THR A 34 11.16 0.60 -1.00
C THR A 34 12.57 0.36 -1.56
N THR A 35 13.39 1.40 -1.73
CA THR A 35 14.79 1.31 -2.21
C THR A 35 15.63 0.27 -1.45
N PRO A 36 15.54 0.13 -0.11
CA PRO A 36 16.32 -0.87 0.63
C PRO A 36 16.01 -2.33 0.27
N LEU A 37 14.89 -2.60 -0.43
CA LEU A 37 14.52 -3.95 -0.88
C LEU A 37 15.24 -4.39 -2.16
N GLY A 38 16.02 -3.49 -2.78
CA GLY A 38 16.85 -3.77 -3.96
C GLY A 38 16.02 -4.23 -5.17
N GLU A 39 16.55 -5.18 -5.93
CA GLU A 39 15.94 -5.67 -7.18
C GLU A 39 14.51 -6.17 -7.02
N LYS A 40 14.11 -6.59 -5.81
CA LYS A 40 12.73 -7.03 -5.53
C LYS A 40 11.73 -5.88 -5.66
N ALA A 41 12.15 -4.65 -5.40
CA ALA A 41 11.32 -3.45 -5.50
C ALA A 41 11.48 -2.74 -6.85
N PHE A 42 12.12 -3.35 -7.85
CA PHE A 42 12.15 -2.77 -9.19
C PHE A 42 10.85 -3.05 -9.93
N GLU A 43 10.39 -2.05 -10.68
CA GLU A 43 9.31 -2.21 -11.64
C GLU A 43 9.67 -3.23 -12.74
N GLN A 44 8.65 -3.93 -13.20
CA GLN A 44 8.73 -4.93 -14.26
C GLN A 44 7.81 -4.51 -15.40
N ASP A 45 8.23 -4.76 -16.63
CA ASP A 45 7.39 -4.60 -17.81
C ASP A 45 6.44 -5.80 -17.92
N LYS A 46 5.14 -5.56 -17.70
CA LYS A 46 4.08 -6.53 -18.02
C LYS A 46 3.84 -6.47 -19.52
N SER A 47 4.72 -7.11 -20.30
CA SER A 47 4.68 -7.01 -21.76
C SER A 47 4.00 -8.20 -22.41
N GLU A 48 2.69 -8.09 -22.65
CA GLU A 48 2.12 -8.56 -23.91
C GLU A 48 1.98 -7.34 -24.83
N LYS A 49 3.03 -7.04 -25.60
CA LYS A 49 2.95 -6.00 -26.63
C LYS A 49 1.99 -6.46 -27.73
N VAL A 50 0.74 -6.01 -27.69
CA VAL A 50 -0.08 -5.97 -28.91
C VAL A 50 0.52 -4.87 -29.80
N ALA A 51 1.06 -5.27 -30.95
CA ALA A 51 1.72 -4.36 -31.87
C ALA A 51 0.72 -3.30 -32.38
N GLY A 52 0.87 -2.05 -31.90
CA GLY A 52 0.11 -0.90 -32.43
C GLY A 52 -0.34 0.13 -31.41
N GLU A 53 -0.39 -0.20 -30.12
CA GLU A 53 -0.84 0.76 -29.09
C GLU A 53 0.32 1.64 -28.60
N LYS A 54 0.15 2.97 -28.74
CA LYS A 54 1.02 3.99 -28.14
C LYS A 54 0.73 4.18 -26.65
N GLY A 55 0.67 3.07 -25.90
CA GLY A 55 0.47 3.08 -24.45
C GLY A 55 1.76 3.38 -23.70
N ARG A 56 1.65 4.09 -22.57
CA ARG A 56 2.68 4.09 -21.52
C ARG A 56 2.83 2.62 -21.10
N GLY A 57 4.02 2.03 -21.27
CA GLY A 57 4.23 0.59 -21.03
C GLY A 57 3.62 0.15 -19.70
N GLU A 58 3.00 -1.03 -19.68
CA GLU A 58 2.42 -1.58 -18.47
C GLU A 58 3.52 -1.87 -17.45
N ARG A 59 3.66 -1.00 -16.44
CA ARG A 59 4.59 -1.20 -15.33
C ARG A 59 3.89 -1.85 -14.14
N LEU A 60 4.60 -2.77 -13.50
CA LEU A 60 4.12 -3.54 -12.35
C LEU A 60 5.24 -3.64 -11.31
N ASN A 61 4.93 -3.41 -10.04
CA ASN A 61 5.85 -3.64 -8.93
C ASN A 61 5.17 -4.52 -7.88
N THR A 62 5.43 -5.84 -7.95
CA THR A 62 4.79 -6.84 -7.09
C THR A 62 5.13 -6.68 -5.61
N THR A 63 6.31 -6.14 -5.31
CA THR A 63 6.71 -5.80 -3.93
C THR A 63 5.86 -4.66 -3.40
N GLU A 64 5.66 -3.60 -4.17
CA GLU A 64 4.73 -2.52 -3.78
C GLU A 64 3.29 -3.02 -3.64
N VAL A 65 2.83 -3.94 -4.50
CA VAL A 65 1.50 -4.57 -4.33
C VAL A 65 1.37 -5.23 -2.94
N ALA A 66 2.42 -5.95 -2.51
CA ALA A 66 2.42 -6.58 -1.19
C ALA A 66 2.47 -5.56 -0.04
N VAL A 67 3.24 -4.47 -0.20
CA VAL A 67 3.28 -3.37 0.77
C VAL A 67 1.91 -2.70 0.90
N VAL A 68 1.25 -2.36 -0.21
CA VAL A 68 -0.09 -1.75 -0.22
C VAL A 68 -1.11 -2.67 0.47
N ALA A 69 -1.14 -3.95 0.10
CA ALA A 69 -2.08 -4.92 0.70
C ALA A 69 -1.85 -5.05 2.22
N SER A 70 -0.59 -5.10 2.65
CA SER A 70 -0.23 -5.18 4.08
C SER A 70 -0.61 -3.90 4.84
N SER A 71 -0.38 -2.73 4.25
CA SER A 71 -0.80 -1.44 4.82
C SER A 71 -2.31 -1.39 5.01
N LEU A 72 -3.10 -1.73 3.98
CA LEU A 72 -4.56 -1.73 4.05
C LEU A 72 -5.10 -2.73 5.07
N HIS A 73 -4.52 -3.93 5.14
CA HIS A 73 -4.87 -4.93 6.15
C HIS A 73 -4.72 -4.39 7.57
N HIS A 74 -3.59 -3.73 7.86
CA HIS A 74 -3.31 -3.22 9.19
C HIS A 74 -4.06 -1.92 9.50
N LEU A 75 -4.32 -1.07 8.52
CA LEU A 75 -5.21 0.08 8.67
C LEU A 75 -6.64 -0.36 9.01
N ARG A 76 -7.15 -1.41 8.36
CA ARG A 76 -8.43 -2.03 8.72
C ARG A 76 -8.42 -2.53 10.16
N ALA A 77 -7.37 -3.23 10.57
CA ALA A 77 -7.22 -3.73 11.93
C ALA A 77 -7.09 -2.61 12.97
N ALA A 78 -6.60 -1.43 12.56
CA ALA A 78 -6.51 -0.23 13.37
C ALA A 78 -7.83 0.58 13.42
N GLY A 79 -8.86 0.17 12.67
CA GLY A 79 -10.20 0.76 12.73
C GLY A 79 -10.62 1.60 11.53
N LEU A 80 -9.83 1.65 10.45
CA LEU A 80 -10.25 2.29 9.20
C LEU A 80 -11.43 1.49 8.60
N GLU A 81 -12.52 2.17 8.27
CA GLU A 81 -13.74 1.52 7.78
C GLU A 81 -13.69 1.25 6.27
N ARG A 82 -14.61 0.39 5.83
CA ARG A 82 -14.78 0.07 4.41
C ARG A 82 -15.19 1.33 3.63
N GLY A 83 -14.51 1.60 2.53
CA GLY A 83 -14.81 2.75 1.67
C GLY A 83 -14.12 4.06 2.10
N GLU A 84 -13.39 4.04 3.22
CA GLU A 84 -12.61 5.18 3.71
C GLU A 84 -11.18 5.22 3.14
N ALA A 85 -10.81 4.23 2.32
CA ALA A 85 -9.50 4.11 1.70
C ALA A 85 -9.59 4.12 0.17
N VAL A 86 -8.70 4.88 -0.47
CA VAL A 86 -8.47 4.85 -1.92
C VAL A 86 -6.99 4.59 -2.19
N VAL A 87 -6.70 3.64 -3.07
CA VAL A 87 -5.37 3.39 -3.62
C VAL A 87 -5.28 4.06 -4.99
N ILE A 88 -4.23 4.86 -5.19
CA ILE A 88 -3.94 5.55 -6.44
C ILE A 88 -2.63 5.02 -7.02
N THR A 89 -2.62 4.75 -8.32
CA THR A 89 -1.39 4.38 -9.05
C THR A 89 -1.41 4.96 -10.48
N PRO A 90 -0.26 5.32 -11.07
CA PRO A 90 -0.23 5.84 -12.45
C PRO A 90 -0.37 4.75 -13.52
N TYR A 91 -0.26 3.46 -13.16
CA TYR A 91 -0.24 2.36 -14.13
C TYR A 91 -1.44 1.41 -13.97
N ARG A 92 -2.12 1.10 -15.09
CA ARG A 92 -3.26 0.17 -15.14
C ARG A 92 -2.90 -1.24 -14.66
N ALA A 93 -1.74 -1.75 -15.04
CA ALA A 93 -1.28 -3.07 -14.61
C ALA A 93 -1.09 -3.17 -13.08
N GLN A 94 -0.64 -2.09 -12.43
CA GLN A 94 -0.56 -2.02 -10.98
C GLN A 94 -1.95 -1.91 -10.34
N GLU A 95 -2.88 -1.12 -10.91
CA GLU A 95 -4.28 -1.04 -10.45
C GLU A 95 -4.90 -2.44 -10.42
N GLU A 96 -4.79 -3.19 -11.52
CA GLU A 96 -5.30 -4.56 -11.63
C GLU A 96 -4.66 -5.50 -10.61
N ALA A 97 -3.33 -5.46 -10.47
CA ALA A 97 -2.61 -6.36 -9.57
C ALA A 97 -2.96 -6.12 -8.10
N ILE A 98 -3.10 -4.85 -7.67
CA ILE A 98 -3.54 -4.51 -6.31
C ILE A 98 -4.98 -4.98 -6.11
N ALA A 99 -5.89 -4.70 -7.06
CA ALA A 99 -7.28 -5.13 -6.95
C ALA A 99 -7.41 -6.66 -6.83
N GLN A 100 -6.69 -7.42 -7.67
CA GLN A 100 -6.65 -8.88 -7.60
C GLN A 100 -6.10 -9.38 -6.26
N ARG A 101 -5.03 -8.75 -5.75
CA ARG A 101 -4.45 -9.10 -4.45
C ARG A 101 -5.45 -8.86 -3.31
N LEU A 102 -6.17 -7.75 -3.31
CA LEU A 102 -7.19 -7.47 -2.29
C LEU A 102 -8.36 -8.45 -2.32
N VAL A 103 -8.75 -8.92 -3.51
CA VAL A 103 -9.74 -10.01 -3.64
C VAL A 103 -9.21 -11.30 -3.03
N ALA A 104 -7.99 -11.70 -3.37
CA ALA A 104 -7.36 -12.91 -2.84
C ALA A 104 -7.21 -12.89 -1.30
N ASP A 105 -6.90 -11.73 -0.73
CA ASP A 105 -6.75 -11.53 0.72
C ASP A 105 -8.11 -11.35 1.44
N GLY A 106 -9.24 -11.58 0.77
CA GLY A 106 -10.58 -11.44 1.35
C GLY A 106 -10.94 -10.00 1.76
N SER A 107 -10.22 -9.02 1.20
CA SER A 107 -10.36 -7.59 1.46
C SER A 107 -11.05 -6.86 0.30
N ASN A 108 -11.77 -7.60 -0.54
CA ASN A 108 -12.50 -7.04 -1.68
C ASN A 108 -13.43 -5.91 -1.23
N GLY A 109 -13.33 -4.77 -1.92
CA GLY A 109 -14.11 -3.56 -1.67
C GLY A 109 -13.81 -2.87 -0.34
N PHE A 110 -12.75 -3.24 0.38
CA PHE A 110 -12.29 -2.49 1.56
C PHE A 110 -11.74 -1.12 1.15
N ALA A 111 -10.86 -1.11 0.16
CA ALA A 111 -10.33 0.08 -0.49
C ALA A 111 -10.69 0.05 -1.98
N GLU A 112 -10.97 1.23 -2.54
CA GLU A 112 -11.06 1.38 -3.99
C GLU A 112 -9.65 1.48 -4.57
N VAL A 113 -9.41 0.92 -5.75
CA VAL A 113 -8.12 1.01 -6.45
C VAL A 113 -8.37 1.68 -7.79
N ILE A 114 -7.73 2.82 -8.04
CA ILE A 114 -7.95 3.64 -9.22
C ILE A 114 -6.65 4.17 -9.81
N THR A 115 -6.69 4.52 -11.10
CA THR A 115 -5.63 5.37 -11.67
C THR A 115 -5.82 6.83 -11.30
N VAL A 116 -4.72 7.60 -11.34
CA VAL A 116 -4.72 9.04 -11.05
C VAL A 116 -5.76 9.83 -11.85
N ASP A 117 -6.05 9.42 -13.08
CA ASP A 117 -7.03 10.12 -13.95
C ASP A 117 -8.46 10.03 -13.39
N LYS A 118 -8.75 9.00 -12.59
CA LYS A 118 -10.07 8.76 -11.98
C LYS A 118 -10.21 9.37 -10.57
N SER A 119 -9.14 9.94 -10.01
CA SER A 119 -9.16 10.47 -8.63
C SER A 119 -9.55 11.95 -8.52
N GLN A 120 -9.84 12.63 -9.64
CA GLN A 120 -10.09 14.07 -9.64
C GLN A 120 -11.40 14.44 -8.92
N GLY A 121 -11.32 15.42 -8.00
CA GLY A 121 -12.49 16.00 -7.34
C GLY A 121 -13.10 15.15 -6.23
N ARG A 122 -12.36 14.17 -5.70
CA ARG A 122 -12.81 13.25 -4.66
C ARG A 122 -12.06 13.50 -3.36
N ASP A 123 -12.75 13.34 -2.23
CA ASP A 123 -12.18 13.35 -0.88
C ASP A 123 -12.28 11.93 -0.27
N CYS A 124 -11.28 11.56 0.52
CA CYS A 124 -11.18 10.25 1.13
C CYS A 124 -10.37 10.35 2.42
N ALA A 125 -10.77 9.61 3.47
CA ALA A 125 -10.11 9.68 4.78
C ALA A 125 -8.66 9.16 4.73
N CYS A 126 -8.37 8.18 3.87
CA CYS A 126 -7.04 7.62 3.69
C CYS A 126 -6.72 7.41 2.20
N VAL A 127 -5.60 7.97 1.74
CA VAL A 127 -5.10 7.75 0.39
C VAL A 127 -3.78 7.00 0.45
N VAL A 128 -3.67 5.90 -0.27
CA VAL A 128 -2.43 5.15 -0.47
C VAL A 128 -1.97 5.36 -1.91
N VAL A 129 -0.75 5.82 -2.12
CA VAL A 129 -0.19 6.03 -3.46
C VAL A 129 0.91 5.01 -3.73
N SER A 130 0.78 4.25 -4.81
CA SER A 130 1.84 3.36 -5.33
C SER A 130 2.45 4.00 -6.57
N PHE A 131 3.76 4.26 -6.50
CA PHE A 131 4.49 4.97 -7.55
C PHE A 131 5.01 4.02 -8.65
N VAL A 132 5.11 2.72 -8.33
CA VAL A 132 5.64 1.63 -9.17
C VAL A 132 7.12 1.74 -9.42
#